data_AF-A0A6L3VJB6-F1
#
_entry.id   AF-A0A6L3VJB6-F1
#
_cell.length_a   1.000
_cell.length_b   1.000
_cell.length_c   1.000
_cell.angle_alpha   90.00
_cell.angle_beta   90.00
_cell.angle_gamma   90.00
#
_symmetry.space_group_name_H-M   'P 1'
#
loop_
_entity.id
_entity.type
_entity.pdbx_description
1 polymer ?
#
loop_
_entity_poly.entity_id
_entity_poly.type
_entity_poly.pdbx_seq_one_letter_code
_entity_poly.pdbx_strand_id
1 'polypeptide(L)' 'TNTQRTHRLTPWLNYYNTQRPHTALDGHPPISRLSPTS' A
#
# COMPACT_ATOMS: atom_id res chain seq x y z
N THR A 1 7.27 17.82 16.33
CA THR A 1 7.17 16.36 16.59
C THR A 1 6.90 15.63 15.27
N ASN A 2 7.16 14.32 15.18
CA ASN A 2 6.86 13.56 13.94
C ASN A 2 5.37 13.27 13.72
N THR A 3 4.51 13.66 14.67
CA THR A 3 3.06 13.41 14.69
C THR A 3 2.37 13.83 13.38
N GLN A 4 2.67 15.02 12.85
CA GLN A 4 2.05 15.51 11.61
C GLN A 4 2.37 14.65 10.37
N ARG A 5 3.58 14.07 10.29
CA ARG A 5 3.96 13.15 9.20
C ARG A 5 3.21 11.84 9.32
N THR A 6 3.09 11.31 10.54
CA THR A 6 2.34 10.08 10.81
C THR A 6 0.88 10.21 10.39
N HIS A 7 0.21 11.32 10.71
CA HIS A 7 -1.18 11.56 10.29
C HIS A 7 -1.34 11.63 8.77
N ARG A 8 -0.35 12.20 8.06
CA ARG A 8 -0.35 12.27 6.58
C ARG A 8 0.00 10.94 5.92
N LEU A 9 0.60 10.00 6.65
CA LEU A 9 1.05 8.72 6.10
C LEU A 9 -0.11 7.74 5.85
N THR A 10 -1.17 7.81 6.64
CA THR A 10 -2.34 6.92 6.52
C THR A 10 -2.95 6.90 5.11
N PRO A 11 -3.33 8.03 4.48
CA PRO A 11 -3.87 7.99 3.12
C PRO A 11 -2.85 7.47 2.09
N TRP A 12 -1.56 7.76 2.28
CA TRP A 12 -0.50 7.28 1.39
C TRP A 12 -0.33 5.76 1.46
N LEU A 13 -0.36 5.17 2.65
CA LEU A 13 -0.25 3.72 2.83
C LEU A 13 -1.39 2.96 2.15
N ASN A 14 -2.62 3.49 2.25
CA ASN A 14 -3.77 2.87 1.57
C ASN A 14 -3.56 2.85 0.06
N TYR A 15 -3.21 3.99 -0.54
CA TYR A 15 -2.92 4.05 -1.98
C TYR A 15 -1.76 3.11 -2.38
N TYR A 16 -0.65 3.14 -1.64
CA TYR A 16 0.52 2.31 -1.93
C TYR A 16 0.18 0.82 -1.91
N ASN A 17 -0.52 0.36 -0.88
CA ASN A 17 -0.79 -1.06 -0.70
C ASN A 17 -1.91 -1.58 -1.64
N THR A 18 -2.88 -0.73 -2.00
CA THR A 18 -4.11 -1.19 -2.67
C THR A 18 -4.23 -0.79 -4.14
N GLN A 19 -3.52 0.25 -4.60
CA GLN A 19 -3.75 0.84 -5.92
C GLN A 19 -2.48 1.07 -6.73
N ARG A 20 -1.34 1.39 -6.07
CA ARG A 20 -0.11 1.73 -6.78
C ARG A 20 0.39 0.55 -7.62
N PRO A 21 0.65 0.70 -8.92
CA PRO A 21 1.19 -0.38 -9.74
C PRO A 21 2.66 -0.65 -9.40
N HIS A 22 3.03 -1.94 -9.35
CA HIS A 22 4.41 -2.38 -9.14
C HIS A 22 4.91 -3.21 -10.32
N THR A 23 6.01 -2.79 -10.92
CA THR A 23 6.63 -3.47 -12.08
C THR A 23 7.03 -4.91 -11.77
N ALA A 24 7.52 -5.19 -10.56
CA ALA A 24 7.84 -6.55 -10.11
C ALA A 24 6.61 -7.44 -9.90
N LEU A 25 5.40 -6.88 -9.98
CA LEU A 25 4.12 -7.58 -9.87
C LEU A 25 3.31 -7.43 -11.16
N ASP A 26 3.96 -7.25 -12.31
CA ASP A 26 3.29 -7.04 -13.61
C ASP A 26 2.27 -5.89 -13.61
N GLY A 27 2.55 -4.83 -12.83
CA GLY A 27 1.67 -3.68 -12.69
C GLY A 27 0.59 -3.82 -11.62
N HIS A 28 0.52 -4.96 -10.91
CA HIS A 28 -0.44 -5.16 -9.83
C HIS A 28 0.00 -4.46 -8.53
N PRO A 29 -0.95 -4.10 -7.65
CA PRO A 29 -0.64 -3.51 -6.36
C PRO A 29 -0.07 -4.53 -5.36
N PRO A 30 0.65 -4.08 -4.31
CA PRO A 30 1.30 -4.95 -3.34
C PRO A 30 0.39 -5.96 -2.65
N ILE A 31 -0.89 -5.62 -2.43
CA ILE A 31 -1.89 -6.49 -1.82
C ILE A 31 -2.18 -7.75 -2.64
N SER A 32 -1.92 -7.73 -3.94
CA SER A 32 -2.17 -8.87 -4.84
C SER A 32 -1.30 -10.10 -4.54
N ARG A 33 -0.28 -9.95 -3.67
CA ARG A 33 0.56 -11.04 -3.18
C ARG A 33 -0.07 -11.84 -2.05
N LEU A 34 -1.14 -11.34 -1.44
CA LEU A 34 -1.74 -11.97 -0.27
C LEU A 34 -2.69 -13.09 -0.72
N SER A 35 -2.48 -14.29 -0.19
CA SER A 35 -3.45 -15.36 -0.30
C SER A 35 -4.61 -15.13 0.68
N PRO A 36 -5.85 -15.47 0.32
CA PRO A 36 -6.97 -15.49 1.28
C PRO A 36 -6.62 -16.38 2.48
N THR A 37 -7.06 -15.97 3.67
CA THR A 37 -7.01 -16.81 4.87
C THR A 37 -8.41 -17.37 5.13
N SER A 38 -8.50 -18.67 5.44
CA SER A 38 -9.77 -19.36 5.78
C SER A 38 -10.27 -19.04 7.18
#